data_AF-A0A9E3BV07-F1
#
_entry.id   AF-A0A9E3BV07-F1
#
_cell.length_a   1.000
_cell.length_b   1.000
_cell.length_c   1.000
_cell.angle_alpha   90.00
_cell.angle_beta   90.00
_cell.angle_gamma   90.00
#
_symmetry.space_group_name_H-M   'P 1'
#
loop_
_entity.id
_entity.type
_entity.pdbx_description
1 polymer ?
#
loop_
_entity_poly.entity_id
_entity_poly.type
_entity_poly.pdbx_seq_one_letter_code
_entity_poly.pdbx_strand_id
1 'polypeptide(L)'
;PALAQVESGRPDAAGVVRPWPWTIDVDGQGQFFASKEEAVAAVRTLQAGGVRSIDVGCLQVNLLHHPSAFVTLEAAFDPAANALYAARFLSALHARDNDWAHAIAAYHSETQRLGSAYRERVLAIWHPDGASVLADPRRAAYADFLPRSARYADFAGCKCVSAPGQRPACRCD
;
A
#
# COMPACT_ATOMS: atom_id res chain seq x y z
N PRO A 1 1.39 9.29 8.05
CA PRO A 1 0.84 9.25 9.43
C PRO A 1 -0.44 8.40 9.55
N ALA A 2 -1.51 8.66 8.77
CA ALA A 2 -2.76 7.88 8.87
C ALA A 2 -2.63 6.45 8.30
N LEU A 3 -2.16 6.28 7.06
CA LEU A 3 -1.95 4.94 6.46
C LEU A 3 -1.09 4.06 7.36
N ALA A 4 0.08 4.55 7.77
CA ALA A 4 1.01 3.82 8.63
C ALA A 4 0.37 3.34 9.95
N GLN A 5 -0.57 4.11 10.53
CA GLN A 5 -1.30 3.70 11.74
C GLN A 5 -2.33 2.61 11.45
N VAL A 6 -3.01 2.65 10.30
CA VAL A 6 -3.91 1.58 9.88
C VAL A 6 -3.15 0.30 9.55
N GLU A 7 -1.98 0.44 8.92
CA GLU A 7 -1.17 -0.69 8.42
C GLU A 7 -0.42 -1.43 9.53
N SER A 8 0.26 -0.71 10.41
CA SER A 8 1.16 -1.31 11.41
C SER A 8 0.99 -0.71 12.80
N GLY A 9 -0.13 -0.04 13.05
CA GLY A 9 -0.42 0.58 14.33
C GLY A 9 -0.47 -0.44 15.46
N ARG A 10 0.32 -0.20 16.50
CA ARG A 10 0.21 -0.93 17.77
C ARG A 10 0.22 0.06 18.94
N PRO A 11 -0.52 -0.21 20.03
CA PRO A 11 -0.45 0.62 21.23
C PRO A 11 0.94 0.49 21.86
N ASP A 12 1.52 1.63 22.24
CA ASP A 12 2.69 1.68 23.11
C ASP A 12 2.29 1.51 24.59
N ALA A 13 3.26 1.57 25.50
CA ALA A 13 3.01 1.42 26.94
C ALA A 13 2.07 2.49 27.52
N ALA A 14 1.90 3.63 26.85
CA ALA A 14 0.97 4.68 27.22
C ALA A 14 -0.41 4.51 26.55
N GLY A 15 -0.61 3.44 25.78
CA GLY A 15 -1.84 3.18 25.02
C GLY A 15 -1.94 4.00 23.72
N VAL A 16 -0.90 4.74 23.34
CA VAL A 16 -0.90 5.53 22.11
C VAL A 16 -0.58 4.61 20.93
N VAL A 17 -1.45 4.59 19.93
CA VAL A 17 -1.24 3.79 18.71
C VAL A 17 -0.20 4.46 17.83
N ARG A 18 0.89 3.73 17.55
CA ARG A 18 1.97 4.19 16.67
C ARG A 18 2.31 3.12 15.62
N PRO A 19 2.64 3.52 14.38
CA PRO A 19 3.15 2.58 13.39
C PRO A 19 4.40 1.88 13.91
N TRP A 20 4.48 0.57 13.72
CA TRP A 20 5.64 -0.22 14.11
C TRP A 20 6.42 -0.66 12.88
N PRO A 21 7.70 -0.29 12.75
CA PRO A 21 8.45 -0.51 11.51
C PRO A 21 8.91 -1.95 11.34
N TRP A 22 8.88 -2.78 12.39
CA TRP A 22 9.30 -4.17 12.34
C TRP A 22 8.08 -5.08 12.42
N THR A 23 7.15 -4.83 11.50
CA THR A 23 5.91 -5.58 11.35
C THR A 23 5.95 -6.36 10.05
N ILE A 24 5.48 -7.60 10.09
CA ILE A 24 5.19 -8.39 8.90
C ILE A 24 3.73 -8.83 8.93
N ASP A 25 3.12 -9.00 7.77
CA ASP A 25 1.87 -9.73 7.62
C ASP A 25 2.05 -10.83 6.57
N VAL A 26 1.54 -12.03 6.88
CA VAL A 26 1.46 -13.16 5.97
C VAL A 26 0.05 -13.69 6.02
N ASP A 27 -0.68 -13.59 4.90
CA ASP A 27 -2.06 -14.08 4.76
C ASP A 27 -3.02 -13.56 5.86
N GLY A 28 -2.85 -12.30 6.27
CA GLY A 28 -3.65 -11.63 7.30
C GLY A 28 -3.19 -11.91 8.73
N GLN A 29 -2.05 -12.58 8.92
CA GLN A 29 -1.46 -12.90 10.21
C GLN A 29 -0.31 -11.93 10.54
N GLY A 30 -0.68 -10.74 11.01
CA GLY A 30 0.26 -9.71 11.45
C GLY A 30 1.10 -10.12 12.66
N GLN A 31 2.41 -9.88 12.57
CA GLN A 31 3.38 -10.14 13.64
C GLN A 31 4.27 -8.91 13.86
N PHE A 32 4.53 -8.59 15.12
CA PHE A 32 5.38 -7.46 15.52
C PHE A 32 6.64 -7.97 16.19
N PHE A 33 7.80 -7.53 15.69
CA PHE A 33 9.11 -7.92 16.23
C PHE A 33 9.72 -6.83 17.11
N ALA A 34 10.65 -7.21 17.98
CA ALA A 34 11.31 -6.25 18.87
C ALA A 34 12.46 -5.50 18.19
N SER A 35 12.96 -6.01 17.08
CA SER A 35 14.09 -5.44 16.34
C SER A 35 13.97 -5.63 14.82
N LYS A 36 14.76 -4.87 14.07
CA LYS A 36 14.88 -5.01 12.61
C LYS A 36 15.41 -6.39 12.26
N GLU A 37 16.41 -6.85 13.00
CA GLU A 37 17.13 -8.09 12.79
C GLU A 37 16.20 -9.30 12.93
N GLU A 38 15.33 -9.30 13.94
CA GLU A 38 14.30 -10.33 14.14
C GLU A 38 13.32 -10.38 12.98
N ALA A 39 12.79 -9.23 12.54
CA ALA A 39 11.85 -9.18 11.43
C ALA A 39 12.48 -9.68 10.11
N VAL A 40 13.72 -9.26 9.84
CA VAL A 40 14.49 -9.73 8.67
C VAL A 40 14.71 -11.23 8.74
N ALA A 41 15.10 -11.78 9.89
CA ALA A 41 15.30 -13.21 10.07
C ALA A 41 14.00 -14.01 9.86
N ALA A 42 12.88 -13.50 10.37
CA ALA A 42 11.56 -14.10 10.18
C ALA A 42 11.17 -14.15 8.68
N VAL A 43 11.32 -13.03 7.95
CA VAL A 43 11.03 -13.00 6.51
C VAL A 43 11.93 -13.96 5.73
N ARG A 44 13.24 -14.01 6.03
CA ARG A 44 14.16 -14.95 5.38
C ARG A 44 13.75 -16.41 5.62
N THR A 45 13.28 -16.73 6.82
CA THR A 45 12.80 -18.07 7.19
C THR A 45 11.54 -18.43 6.40
N LEU A 46 10.57 -17.51 6.32
CA LEU A 46 9.35 -17.66 5.53
C LEU A 46 9.66 -17.87 4.04
N GLN A 47 10.58 -17.07 3.49
CA GLN A 47 11.01 -17.20 2.09
C GLN A 47 11.72 -18.52 1.81
N ALA A 48 12.57 -18.99 2.73
CA ALA A 48 13.20 -20.32 2.62
C ALA A 48 12.15 -21.45 2.64
N GLY A 49 11.02 -21.24 3.33
CA GLY A 49 9.86 -22.13 3.31
C GLY A 49 8.94 -21.98 2.09
N GLY A 50 9.27 -21.09 1.14
CA GLY A 50 8.51 -20.89 -0.10
C GLY A 50 7.42 -19.83 -0.05
N VAL A 51 7.25 -19.13 1.08
CA VAL A 51 6.31 -18.01 1.20
C VAL A 51 6.84 -16.81 0.40
N ARG A 52 6.00 -16.23 -0.47
CA ARG A 52 6.41 -15.11 -1.33
C ARG A 52 5.64 -13.81 -1.05
N SER A 53 4.34 -13.91 -0.75
CA SER A 53 3.51 -12.76 -0.38
C SER A 53 3.71 -12.45 1.09
N ILE A 54 4.44 -11.38 1.37
CA ILE A 54 4.76 -10.93 2.72
C ILE A 54 4.70 -9.41 2.70
N ASP A 55 3.83 -8.83 3.50
CA ASP A 55 3.78 -7.39 3.71
C ASP A 55 4.80 -7.00 4.77
N VAL A 56 5.59 -5.96 4.52
CA VAL A 56 6.70 -5.59 5.41
C VAL A 56 6.72 -4.10 5.74
N GLY A 57 7.14 -3.81 6.97
CA GLY A 57 7.44 -2.46 7.43
C GLY A 57 6.23 -1.66 7.86
N CYS A 58 6.45 -0.38 8.18
CA CYS A 58 5.41 0.47 8.77
C CYS A 58 4.23 0.77 7.84
N LEU A 59 4.41 0.65 6.52
CA LEU A 59 3.38 0.87 5.50
C LEU A 59 2.98 -0.44 4.78
N GLN A 60 3.44 -1.60 5.28
CA GLN A 60 3.02 -2.93 4.80
C GLN A 60 3.16 -3.10 3.27
N VAL A 61 4.36 -2.84 2.74
CA VAL A 61 4.64 -3.00 1.31
C VAL A 61 4.80 -4.50 0.99
N ASN A 62 4.01 -5.02 0.07
CA ASN A 62 4.04 -6.44 -0.28
C ASN A 62 5.25 -6.82 -1.16
N LEU A 63 6.09 -7.76 -0.70
CA LEU A 63 7.29 -8.20 -1.42
C LEU A 63 7.02 -9.00 -2.71
N LEU A 64 5.87 -9.67 -2.84
CA LEU A 64 5.50 -10.37 -4.08
C LEU A 64 5.06 -9.39 -5.17
N HIS A 65 4.30 -8.36 -4.81
CA HIS A 65 3.77 -7.38 -5.75
C HIS A 65 4.79 -6.29 -6.10
N HIS A 66 5.69 -5.97 -5.18
CA HIS A 66 6.71 -4.95 -5.34
C HIS A 66 8.14 -5.50 -5.18
N PRO A 67 8.57 -6.47 -6.04
CA PRO A 67 9.83 -7.18 -5.86
C PRO A 67 11.07 -6.28 -6.00
N SER A 68 10.93 -5.10 -6.59
CA SER A 68 11.99 -4.10 -6.75
C SER A 68 11.80 -2.87 -5.86
N ALA A 69 10.93 -2.93 -4.85
CA ALA A 69 10.70 -1.80 -3.94
C ALA A 69 11.95 -1.39 -3.17
N PHE A 70 12.75 -2.39 -2.78
CA PHE A 70 13.88 -2.21 -1.88
C PHE A 70 15.12 -2.89 -2.45
N VAL A 71 16.28 -2.24 -2.28
CA VAL A 71 17.58 -2.79 -2.70
C VAL A 71 17.95 -4.01 -1.85
N THR A 72 17.58 -4.00 -0.57
CA THR A 72 17.75 -5.13 0.35
C THR A 72 16.52 -5.29 1.24
N LEU A 73 16.37 -6.47 1.85
CA LEU A 73 15.29 -6.73 2.79
C LEU A 73 15.39 -5.84 4.04
N GLU A 74 16.60 -5.52 4.50
CA GLU A 74 16.85 -4.62 5.64
C GLU A 74 16.34 -3.20 5.35
N ALA A 75 16.43 -2.75 4.09
CA ALA A 75 15.87 -1.47 3.67
C ALA A 75 14.33 -1.46 3.68
N ALA A 76 13.68 -2.61 3.49
CA ALA A 76 12.22 -2.72 3.60
C ALA A 76 11.71 -2.44 5.03
N PHE A 77 12.56 -2.68 6.04
CA PHE A 77 12.32 -2.38 7.45
C PHE A 77 12.98 -1.08 7.93
N ASP A 78 13.56 -0.28 7.02
CA ASP A 78 13.90 1.10 7.31
C ASP A 78 12.64 1.98 7.20
N PRO A 79 12.20 2.66 8.28
CA PRO A 79 10.94 3.39 8.28
C PRO A 79 10.87 4.48 7.20
N ALA A 80 12.00 5.14 6.90
CA ALA A 80 12.04 6.22 5.92
C ALA A 80 11.98 5.67 4.50
N ALA A 81 12.75 4.60 4.19
CA ALA A 81 12.70 3.95 2.89
C ALA A 81 11.33 3.34 2.59
N ASN A 82 10.73 2.66 3.58
CA ASN A 82 9.39 2.06 3.47
C ASN A 82 8.32 3.14 3.21
N ALA A 83 8.33 4.22 3.99
CA ALA A 83 7.42 5.34 3.80
C ALA A 83 7.61 6.05 2.45
N LEU A 84 8.86 6.22 2.01
CA LEU A 84 9.15 6.86 0.71
C LEU A 84 8.60 6.01 -0.45
N TYR A 85 8.78 4.69 -0.40
CA TYR A 85 8.22 3.81 -1.42
C TYR A 85 6.68 3.90 -1.47
N ALA A 86 6.03 3.74 -0.31
CA ALA A 86 4.58 3.83 -0.18
C ALA A 86 4.02 5.18 -0.66
N ALA A 87 4.68 6.29 -0.32
CA ALA A 87 4.28 7.62 -0.76
C ALA A 87 4.34 7.78 -2.27
N ARG A 88 5.39 7.27 -2.92
CA ARG A 88 5.51 7.29 -4.39
C ARG A 88 4.45 6.42 -5.05
N PHE A 89 4.19 5.23 -4.51
CA PHE A 89 3.15 4.34 -5.01
C PHE A 89 1.76 4.97 -4.89
N LEU A 90 1.41 5.53 -3.72
CA LEU A 90 0.15 6.23 -3.51
C LEU A 90 0.00 7.44 -4.45
N SER A 91 1.08 8.20 -4.67
CA SER A 91 1.08 9.33 -5.61
C SER A 91 0.85 8.88 -7.05
N ALA A 92 1.42 7.75 -7.44
CA ALA A 92 1.18 7.14 -8.74
C ALA A 92 -0.27 6.66 -8.92
N LEU A 93 -0.88 6.07 -7.88
CA LEU A 93 -2.31 5.71 -7.88
C LEU A 93 -3.18 6.96 -8.04
N HIS A 94 -2.89 8.02 -7.29
CA HIS A 94 -3.60 9.29 -7.39
C HIS A 94 -3.49 9.90 -8.81
N ALA A 95 -2.32 9.83 -9.43
CA ALA A 95 -2.09 10.40 -10.76
C ALA A 95 -2.92 9.73 -11.88
N ARG A 96 -3.48 8.53 -11.67
CA ARG A 96 -4.34 7.85 -12.66
C ARG A 96 -5.68 8.55 -12.84
N ASP A 97 -6.36 8.85 -11.74
CA ASP A 97 -7.76 9.29 -11.74
C ASP A 97 -7.98 10.65 -11.04
N ASN A 98 -6.92 11.24 -10.47
CA ASN A 98 -6.95 12.48 -9.69
C ASN A 98 -7.96 12.44 -8.51
N ASP A 99 -8.03 11.27 -7.86
CA ASP A 99 -8.94 11.01 -6.74
C ASP A 99 -8.16 10.36 -5.59
N TRP A 100 -7.98 11.11 -4.50
CA TRP A 100 -7.28 10.62 -3.29
C TRP A 100 -8.05 9.53 -2.57
N ALA A 101 -9.39 9.58 -2.57
CA ALA A 101 -10.21 8.55 -1.96
C ALA A 101 -10.08 7.23 -2.72
N HIS A 102 -10.03 7.30 -4.05
CA HIS A 102 -9.72 6.14 -4.90
C HIS A 102 -8.31 5.63 -4.63
N ALA A 103 -7.29 6.51 -4.64
CA ALA A 103 -5.90 6.11 -4.44
C ALA A 103 -5.66 5.41 -3.08
N ILE A 104 -6.29 5.90 -2.01
CA ILE A 104 -6.23 5.28 -0.68
C ILE A 104 -6.87 3.89 -0.70
N ALA A 105 -8.02 3.73 -1.36
CA ALA A 105 -8.67 2.42 -1.48
C ALA A 105 -7.78 1.43 -2.27
N ALA A 106 -7.28 1.87 -3.42
CA ALA A 106 -6.45 1.08 -4.32
C ALA A 106 -5.07 0.72 -3.73
N TYR A 107 -4.55 1.52 -2.79
CA TYR A 107 -3.32 1.20 -2.06
C TYR A 107 -3.41 -0.14 -1.32
N HIS A 108 -4.56 -0.40 -0.68
CA HIS A 108 -4.79 -1.64 0.06
C HIS A 108 -5.36 -2.76 -0.81
N SER A 109 -6.29 -2.45 -1.70
CA SER A 109 -6.83 -3.43 -2.64
C SER A 109 -7.59 -2.74 -3.78
N GLU A 110 -7.33 -3.18 -5.01
CA GLU A 110 -8.16 -2.79 -6.17
C GLU A 110 -9.54 -3.51 -6.18
N THR A 111 -9.81 -4.40 -5.20
CA THR A 111 -11.17 -4.94 -4.98
C THR A 111 -12.03 -3.91 -4.25
N GLN A 112 -13.07 -3.40 -4.92
CA GLN A 112 -13.90 -2.28 -4.45
C GLN A 112 -14.38 -2.41 -2.99
N ARG A 113 -14.86 -3.59 -2.58
CA ARG A 113 -15.37 -3.84 -1.22
C ARG A 113 -14.27 -3.79 -0.14
N LEU A 114 -13.06 -4.27 -0.45
CA LEU A 114 -11.94 -4.27 0.49
C LEU A 114 -11.31 -2.88 0.59
N GLY A 115 -11.18 -2.19 -0.55
CA GLY A 115 -10.67 -0.83 -0.61
C GLY A 115 -11.57 0.20 0.11
N SER A 116 -12.91 0.05 0.06
CA SER A 116 -13.82 1.01 0.70
C SER A 116 -13.73 0.99 2.24
N ALA A 117 -13.71 -0.20 2.85
CA ALA A 117 -13.56 -0.36 4.29
C ALA A 117 -12.17 0.11 4.78
N TYR A 118 -11.13 -0.12 3.98
CA TYR A 118 -9.80 0.41 4.27
C TYR A 118 -9.76 1.93 4.23
N ARG A 119 -10.31 2.53 3.17
CA ARG A 119 -10.39 3.99 3.02
C ARG A 119 -11.10 4.63 4.20
N GLU A 120 -12.23 4.08 4.64
CA GLU A 120 -12.97 4.61 5.79
C GLU A 120 -12.11 4.63 7.07
N ARG A 121 -11.34 3.58 7.34
CA ARG A 121 -10.40 3.55 8.47
C ARG A 121 -9.32 4.63 8.35
N VAL A 122 -8.75 4.81 7.16
CA VAL A 122 -7.73 5.84 6.92
C VAL A 122 -8.28 7.25 7.10
N LEU A 123 -9.46 7.54 6.52
CA LEU A 123 -10.11 8.85 6.60
C LEU A 123 -10.54 9.20 8.03
N ALA A 124 -10.91 8.22 8.85
CA ALA A 124 -11.26 8.45 10.26
C ALA A 124 -10.06 8.96 11.10
N ILE A 125 -8.82 8.66 10.69
CA ILE A 125 -7.60 9.11 11.35
C ILE A 125 -7.07 10.41 10.70
N TRP A 126 -7.39 10.64 9.43
CA TRP A 126 -6.87 11.77 8.69
C TRP A 126 -7.67 13.05 8.96
N HIS A 127 -7.05 13.98 9.69
CA HIS A 127 -7.57 15.35 9.87
C HIS A 127 -6.96 16.31 8.82
N PRO A 128 -7.77 16.97 7.97
CA PRO A 128 -7.26 17.82 6.89
C PRO A 128 -6.63 19.15 7.36
N ASP A 129 -6.84 19.57 8.62
CA ASP A 129 -6.37 20.87 9.14
C ASP A 129 -4.85 20.96 9.34
N GLY A 130 -4.10 19.89 9.11
CA GLY A 130 -2.63 19.85 9.17
C GLY A 130 -1.93 19.60 7.83
N ALA A 131 -2.67 19.55 6.71
CA ALA A 131 -2.14 19.14 5.40
C ALA A 131 -1.51 20.31 4.63
N SER A 132 -0.44 20.90 5.16
CA SER A 132 0.41 21.85 4.42
C SER A 132 1.80 21.26 4.11
N VAL A 133 1.95 19.96 3.84
CA VAL A 133 3.25 19.39 3.43
C VAL A 133 3.08 18.14 2.57
N LEU A 134 2.60 18.27 1.32
CA LEU A 134 2.86 17.26 0.26
C LEU A 134 2.86 17.94 -1.13
N ALA A 135 3.84 18.80 -1.34
CA ALA A 135 4.38 19.12 -2.67
C ALA A 135 5.89 18.86 -2.53
N ASP A 136 6.59 18.01 -3.28
CA ASP A 136 6.42 17.35 -4.58
C ASP A 136 7.18 16.00 -4.49
N PRO A 137 6.53 14.83 -4.63
CA PRO A 137 7.24 13.57 -4.77
C PRO A 137 7.52 13.37 -6.26
N ARG A 138 8.68 13.85 -6.73
CA ARG A 138 9.16 13.77 -8.13
C ARG A 138 8.48 12.64 -8.92
N ARG A 139 7.63 13.05 -9.88
CA ARG A 139 6.79 12.23 -10.79
C ARG A 139 7.34 10.81 -11.00
N ALA A 140 6.92 9.87 -10.17
CA ALA A 140 6.98 8.45 -10.52
C ALA A 140 5.71 8.14 -11.31
N ALA A 141 5.84 7.55 -12.49
CA ALA A 141 4.70 7.14 -13.28
C ALA A 141 4.11 5.87 -12.67
N TYR A 142 2.80 5.65 -12.76
CA TYR A 142 2.19 4.39 -12.31
C TYR A 142 2.83 3.15 -12.95
N ALA A 143 3.29 3.28 -14.21
CA ALA A 143 4.04 2.24 -14.91
C ALA A 143 5.33 1.79 -14.19
N ASP A 144 5.91 2.63 -13.33
CA ASP A 144 7.11 2.31 -12.54
C ASP A 144 6.81 1.35 -11.37
N PHE A 145 5.52 1.14 -11.04
CA PHE A 145 5.05 0.27 -9.95
C PHE A 145 4.28 -0.94 -10.45
N LEU A 146 4.07 -1.06 -11.76
CA LEU A 146 3.42 -2.22 -12.35
C LEU A 146 4.35 -3.44 -12.27
N PRO A 147 3.91 -4.58 -11.72
CA PRO A 147 4.62 -5.82 -11.95
C PRO A 147 4.51 -6.18 -13.44
N ARG A 148 5.61 -6.67 -14.03
CA ARG A 148 5.60 -7.45 -15.29
C ARG A 148 4.96 -8.84 -15.09
N SER A 149 3.91 -8.95 -14.29
CA SER A 149 3.16 -10.21 -14.11
C SER A 149 1.67 -9.95 -14.21
N ALA A 150 1.01 -10.83 -14.96
CA ALA A 150 -0.37 -10.72 -15.46
C ALA A 150 -1.49 -10.65 -14.39
N ARG A 151 -1.18 -10.48 -13.11
CA ARG A 151 -2.18 -10.49 -12.02
C ARG A 151 -2.83 -9.15 -11.71
N TYR A 152 -2.36 -8.06 -12.33
CA TYR A 152 -3.07 -6.76 -12.36
C TYR A 152 -3.71 -6.49 -13.73
N ALA A 153 -3.67 -7.44 -14.67
CA ALA A 153 -4.18 -7.26 -16.03
C ALA A 153 -5.71 -7.21 -16.12
N ASP A 154 -6.42 -7.73 -15.11
CA ASP A 154 -7.90 -7.79 -15.09
C ASP A 154 -8.55 -6.39 -15.06
N PHE A 155 -7.78 -5.32 -14.79
CA PHE A 155 -8.26 -3.94 -14.81
C PHE A 155 -7.85 -3.13 -16.06
N ALA A 156 -7.12 -3.71 -17.01
CA ALA A 156 -6.79 -3.03 -18.26
C ALA A 156 -7.95 -3.02 -19.29
N GLY A 157 -9.16 -3.49 -18.93
CA GLY A 157 -10.16 -3.92 -19.90
C GLY A 157 -11.53 -3.22 -19.93
N CYS A 158 -11.94 -2.40 -18.95
CA CYS A 158 -13.25 -1.74 -19.03
C CYS A 158 -13.20 -0.47 -19.88
N LYS A 159 -13.33 -0.62 -21.20
CA LYS A 159 -13.57 0.51 -22.10
C LYS A 159 -15.04 0.89 -22.08
N CYS A 160 -15.39 1.95 -21.34
CA CYS A 160 -16.67 2.62 -21.55
C CYS A 160 -16.55 3.44 -22.85
N VAL A 161 -17.22 3.00 -23.92
CA VAL A 161 -17.33 3.77 -25.17
C VAL A 161 -18.62 4.59 -25.09
N SER A 162 -18.49 5.92 -25.06
CA SER A 162 -19.62 6.83 -25.13
C SER A 162 -19.80 7.30 -26.58
N ALA A 163 -20.96 7.03 -27.17
CA ALA A 163 -21.41 7.74 -28.37
C ALA A 163 -22.07 9.08 -27.97
N PRO A 164 -21.96 10.15 -28.78
CA PRO A 164 -22.54 11.44 -28.43
C PRO A 164 -24.07 11.36 -28.32
N GLY A 165 -24.62 11.75 -27.16
CA GLY A 165 -26.06 11.88 -26.93
C GLY A 165 -26.73 10.77 -26.11
N GLN A 166 -26.01 9.79 -25.57
CA GLN A 166 -26.58 8.76 -24.68
C GLN A 166 -25.87 8.71 -23.32
N ARG A 167 -26.61 8.34 -22.26
CA ARG A 167 -26.03 8.06 -20.94
C ARG A 167 -25.17 6.79 -21.03
N PRO A 168 -23.94 6.80 -20.49
CA PRO A 168 -23.06 5.64 -20.57
C PRO A 168 -23.65 4.49 -19.77
N ALA A 169 -23.75 3.31 -20.39
CA ALA A 169 -24.02 2.06 -19.71
C ALA A 169 -22.77 1.18 -19.86
N CYS A 170 -22.00 1.04 -18.79
CA CYS A 170 -20.87 0.12 -18.75
C CYS A 170 -21.41 -1.26 -18.33
N ARG A 171 -21.15 -2.29 -19.14
CA ARG A 171 -21.38 -3.69 -18.75
C ARG A 171 -20.04 -4.38 -18.52
N CYS A 172 -19.97 -5.13 -17.44
CA CYS A 172 -18.93 -6.08 -17.13
C CYS A 172 -19.62 -7.46 -17.09
N ASP A 173 -18.99 -8.50 -17.63
CA ASP A 173 -19.44 -9.88 -17.41
C ASP A 173 -19.14 -10.33 -15.97
#